data_AF-A0A292ZNS3-F1
#
_entry.id   AF-A0A292ZNS3-F1
#
_cell.length_a   1.000
_cell.length_b   1.000
_cell.length_c   1.000
_cell.angle_alpha   90.00
_cell.angle_beta   90.00
_cell.angle_gamma   90.00
#
_symmetry.space_group_name_H-M   'P 1'
#
loop_
_entity.id
_entity.type
_entity.pdbx_description
1 polymer ?
#
loop_
_entity_poly.entity_id
_entity_poly.type
_entity_poly.pdbx_seq_one_letter_code
_entity_poly.pdbx_strand_id
1 'polypeptide(L)'
;MKSVIVPSVQSPPSMLKLHDFCNRARSLTEAIDTTTAAGRMMMQMVGGFAEFERAMIRERTSAGLAQARAEGRIGGRRPKLGDKQRREIAESVTSGRKSGAEMARLYGVSEPTVSRIVAAHRQQFSQQQREQA
;
A
#
# COMPACT_ATOMS: atom_id res chain seq x y z
N MET A 1 -47.60 -0.45 6.02
CA MET A 1 -46.68 -0.56 7.17
C MET A 1 -45.88 -1.85 7.01
N LYS A 2 -44.63 -1.76 6.51
CA LYS A 2 -43.74 -2.91 6.28
C LYS A 2 -42.67 -2.91 7.38
N SER A 3 -42.60 -3.97 8.17
CA SER A 3 -41.50 -4.22 9.11
C SER A 3 -40.26 -4.64 8.32
N VAL A 4 -39.19 -3.84 8.43
CA VAL A 4 -37.88 -4.20 7.91
C VAL A 4 -37.13 -4.87 9.06
N ILE A 5 -36.89 -6.18 8.93
CA ILE A 5 -36.00 -6.94 9.81
C ILE A 5 -34.58 -6.65 9.34
N VAL A 6 -33.78 -5.97 10.17
CA VAL A 6 -32.35 -5.80 9.97
C VAL A 6 -31.64 -6.92 10.74
N PRO A 7 -30.91 -7.84 10.11
CA PRO A 7 -30.15 -8.84 10.84
C PRO A 7 -28.99 -8.15 11.56
N SER A 8 -28.90 -8.39 12.86
CA SER A 8 -27.78 -8.00 13.71
C SER A 8 -26.47 -8.47 13.07
N VAL A 9 -25.58 -7.51 12.80
CA VAL A 9 -24.21 -7.80 12.35
C VAL A 9 -23.50 -8.50 13.51
N GLN A 10 -23.30 -9.81 13.36
CA GLN A 10 -22.54 -10.63 14.28
C GLN A 10 -21.15 -9.99 14.47
N SER A 11 -20.82 -9.59 15.70
CA SER A 11 -19.50 -9.08 16.07
C SER A 11 -18.39 -10.02 15.55
N PRO A 12 -17.24 -9.50 15.09
CA PRO A 12 -16.17 -10.33 14.57
C PRO A 12 -15.73 -11.33 15.65
N PRO A 13 -15.56 -12.63 15.32
CA PRO A 13 -15.11 -13.59 16.31
C PRO A 13 -13.70 -13.25 16.78
N SER A 14 -13.50 -13.33 18.09
CA SER A 14 -12.22 -13.15 18.75
C SER A 14 -11.14 -14.08 18.17
N MET A 15 -9.90 -13.59 18.20
CA MET A 15 -8.65 -14.19 17.70
C MET A 15 -8.40 -15.66 18.11
N LEU A 16 -9.19 -16.20 19.04
CA LEU A 16 -9.10 -17.56 19.58
C LEU A 16 -9.64 -18.65 18.64
N LYS A 17 -10.41 -18.34 17.59
CA LYS A 17 -10.97 -19.38 16.70
C LYS A 17 -10.01 -19.97 15.66
N LEU A 18 -8.92 -19.28 15.33
CA LEU A 18 -8.00 -19.75 14.28
C LEU A 18 -7.08 -20.87 14.79
N HIS A 19 -6.60 -20.76 16.03
CA HIS A 19 -5.79 -21.80 16.67
C HIS A 19 -6.59 -23.10 16.84
N ASP A 20 -7.88 -22.99 17.17
CA ASP A 20 -8.77 -24.15 17.35
C ASP A 20 -9.10 -24.88 16.04
N PHE A 21 -9.16 -24.15 14.92
CA PHE A 21 -9.34 -24.75 13.59
C PHE A 21 -8.10 -25.56 13.17
N CYS A 22 -6.90 -25.03 13.37
CA CYS A 22 -5.66 -25.73 13.05
C CYS A 22 -5.40 -26.96 13.92
N ASN A 23 -5.96 -27.02 15.13
CA ASN A 23 -5.82 -28.16 16.06
C ASN A 23 -6.79 -29.32 15.80
N ARG A 24 -7.72 -29.19 14.84
CA ARG A 24 -8.66 -30.26 14.44
C ARG A 24 -8.65 -30.52 12.94
N ALA A 25 -7.47 -30.42 12.32
CA ALA A 25 -7.28 -30.69 10.91
C ALA A 25 -6.67 -32.09 10.72
N ARG A 26 -7.35 -32.92 9.94
CA ARG A 26 -6.80 -34.16 9.41
C ARG A 26 -6.75 -34.04 7.90
N SER A 27 -5.58 -34.19 7.32
CA SER A 27 -5.46 -34.32 5.87
C SER A 27 -5.94 -35.71 5.45
N LEU A 28 -6.65 -35.78 4.32
CA LEU A 28 -7.16 -37.03 3.76
C LEU A 28 -6.15 -37.69 2.81
N THR A 29 -5.24 -36.90 2.25
CA THR A 29 -4.19 -37.35 1.33
C THR A 29 -2.84 -37.43 2.03
N GLU A 30 -2.57 -36.54 2.97
CA GLU A 30 -1.35 -36.52 3.77
C GLU A 30 -1.60 -37.15 5.14
N ALA A 31 -0.64 -37.86 5.70
CA ALA A 31 -0.74 -38.45 7.05
C ALA A 31 -0.55 -37.41 8.17
N ILE A 32 -1.12 -36.21 8.02
CA ILE A 32 -1.02 -35.12 9.01
C ILE A 32 -2.32 -35.03 9.78
N ASP A 33 -2.25 -35.38 11.07
CA ASP A 33 -3.36 -35.32 12.01
C ASP A 33 -3.00 -34.42 13.21
N THR A 34 -3.48 -33.17 13.17
CA THR A 34 -3.22 -32.19 14.23
C THR A 34 -4.07 -32.40 15.48
N THR A 35 -4.94 -33.43 15.53
CA THR A 35 -5.61 -33.84 16.77
C THR A 35 -4.67 -34.57 17.73
N THR A 36 -3.55 -35.12 17.23
CA THR A 36 -2.52 -35.79 18.03
C THR A 36 -1.46 -34.81 18.56
N ALA A 37 -0.81 -35.15 19.68
CA ALA A 37 0.28 -34.33 20.22
C ALA A 37 1.46 -34.20 19.23
N ALA A 38 1.80 -35.30 18.55
CA ALA A 38 2.85 -35.31 17.53
C ALA A 38 2.48 -34.45 16.31
N GLY A 39 1.23 -34.53 15.82
CA GLY A 39 0.78 -33.71 14.69
C GLY A 39 0.72 -32.22 15.00
N ARG A 40 0.35 -31.83 16.24
CA ARG A 40 0.46 -30.43 16.66
C ARG A 40 1.90 -29.94 16.69
N MET A 41 2.82 -30.73 17.23
CA MET A 41 4.25 -30.39 17.23
C MET A 41 4.78 -30.21 15.80
N MET A 42 4.45 -31.13 14.89
CA MET A 42 4.83 -31.02 13.48
C MET A 42 4.25 -29.75 12.82
N MET A 43 2.99 -29.42 13.10
CA MET A 43 2.37 -28.19 12.59
C MET A 43 3.10 -26.94 13.07
N GLN A 44 3.52 -26.89 14.34
CA GLN A 44 4.30 -25.78 14.88
C GLN A 44 5.68 -25.67 14.22
N MET A 45 6.37 -26.80 14.00
CA MET A 45 7.67 -26.81 13.30
C MET A 45 7.54 -26.29 11.87
N VAL A 46 6.59 -26.79 11.10
CA VAL A 46 6.35 -26.34 9.71
C VAL A 46 5.91 -24.87 9.68
N GLY A 47 5.09 -24.44 10.64
CA GLY A 47 4.73 -23.04 10.81
C GLY A 47 5.95 -22.15 11.03
N GLY A 48 6.85 -22.55 11.93
CA GLY A 48 8.11 -21.85 12.18
C GLY A 48 9.02 -21.79 10.94
N PHE A 49 9.13 -22.87 10.18
CA PHE A 49 9.86 -22.87 8.91
C PHE A 49 9.24 -21.92 7.88
N ALA A 50 7.91 -21.89 7.76
CA ALA A 50 7.22 -20.98 6.85
C ALA A 50 7.46 -19.49 7.22
N GLU A 51 7.50 -19.17 8.51
CA GLU A 51 7.86 -17.83 8.98
C GLU A 51 9.31 -17.48 8.66
N PHE A 52 10.24 -18.40 8.92
CA PHE A 52 11.66 -18.25 8.61
C PHE A 52 11.89 -18.01 7.11
N GLU A 53 11.32 -18.84 6.23
CA GLU A 53 11.44 -18.67 4.78
C GLU A 53 10.89 -17.32 4.32
N ARG A 54 9.74 -16.91 4.86
CA ARG A 54 9.15 -15.60 4.54
C ARG A 54 10.05 -14.45 5.00
N ALA A 55 10.70 -14.57 6.15
CA ALA A 55 11.67 -13.58 6.63
C ALA A 55 12.88 -13.49 5.70
N MET A 56 13.46 -14.64 5.31
CA MET A 56 14.58 -14.72 4.36
C MET A 56 14.26 -14.11 2.99
N ILE A 57 13.06 -14.34 2.44
CA ILE A 57 12.63 -13.74 1.16
C ILE A 57 12.54 -12.21 1.29
N ARG A 58 12.01 -11.71 2.41
CA ARG A 58 11.90 -10.27 2.66
C ARG A 58 13.27 -9.61 2.77
N GLU A 59 14.19 -10.23 3.48
CA GLU A 59 15.57 -9.76 3.63
C GLU A 59 16.29 -9.67 2.28
N ARG A 60 16.20 -10.72 1.45
CA ARG A 60 16.79 -10.69 0.10
C ARG A 60 16.17 -9.60 -0.77
N THR A 61 14.85 -9.42 -0.67
CA THR A 61 14.14 -8.39 -1.43
C THR A 61 14.56 -6.99 -0.99
N SER A 62 14.68 -6.75 0.32
CA SER A 62 15.10 -5.45 0.85
C SER A 62 16.54 -5.12 0.46
N ALA A 63 17.45 -6.11 0.54
CA ALA A 63 18.83 -5.98 0.08
C ALA A 63 18.91 -5.64 -1.42
N GLY A 64 18.17 -6.36 -2.26
CA GLY A 64 18.11 -6.08 -3.69
C GLY A 64 17.53 -4.69 -4.01
N LEU A 65 16.48 -4.26 -3.30
CA LEU A 65 15.94 -2.90 -3.44
C LEU A 65 16.92 -1.83 -2.97
N ALA A 66 17.70 -2.08 -1.92
CA ALA A 66 18.73 -1.16 -1.45
C ALA A 66 19.84 -0.99 -2.50
N GLN A 67 20.34 -2.10 -3.06
CA GLN A 67 21.31 -2.07 -4.14
C GLN A 67 20.77 -1.33 -5.38
N ALA A 68 19.55 -1.64 -5.81
CA ALA A 68 18.93 -0.98 -6.95
C ALA A 68 18.79 0.54 -6.75
N ARG A 69 18.49 0.99 -5.52
CA ARG A 69 18.46 2.42 -5.19
C ARG A 69 19.85 3.05 -5.20
N ALA A 70 20.89 2.33 -4.73
CA ALA A 70 22.28 2.79 -4.80
C ALA A 70 22.77 2.95 -6.25
N GLU A 71 22.30 2.09 -7.15
CA GLU A 71 22.50 2.23 -8.61
C GLU A 71 21.65 3.35 -9.25
N GLY A 72 20.86 4.09 -8.45
CA GLY A 72 20.05 5.21 -8.92
C GLY A 72 18.67 4.85 -9.46
N ARG A 73 18.20 3.59 -9.32
CA ARG A 73 16.80 3.27 -9.69
C ARG A 73 15.84 3.90 -8.70
N ILE A 74 14.93 4.73 -9.24
CA ILE A 74 13.80 5.28 -8.50
C ILE A 74 12.62 4.30 -8.63
N GLY A 75 12.30 3.62 -7.53
CA GLY A 75 11.14 2.70 -7.47
C GLY A 75 9.79 3.43 -7.42
N GLY A 76 8.71 2.66 -7.46
CA GLY A 76 7.34 3.18 -7.35
C GLY A 76 6.69 3.52 -8.69
N ARG A 77 5.50 4.13 -8.62
CA ARG A 77 4.70 4.47 -9.81
C ARG A 77 5.34 5.66 -10.54
N ARG A 78 5.63 5.48 -11.83
CA ARG A 78 6.12 6.58 -12.67
C ARG A 78 5.11 7.73 -12.71
N PRO A 79 5.55 8.99 -12.50
CA PRO A 79 4.71 10.16 -12.73
C PRO A 79 4.07 10.15 -14.12
N LYS A 80 2.75 10.38 -14.19
CA LYS A 80 2.04 10.55 -15.47
C LYS A 80 2.43 11.86 -16.18
N LEU A 81 2.80 12.88 -15.40
CA LEU A 81 3.16 14.22 -15.88
C LEU A 81 4.64 14.46 -15.65
N GLY A 82 5.33 14.93 -16.69
CA GLY A 82 6.72 15.36 -16.63
C GLY A 82 6.87 16.76 -16.00
N ASP A 83 8.11 17.15 -15.71
CA ASP A 83 8.39 18.38 -14.93
C ASP A 83 7.99 19.66 -15.67
N LYS A 84 8.09 19.69 -17.00
CA LYS A 84 7.63 20.83 -17.81
C LYS A 84 6.12 21.02 -17.70
N GLN A 85 5.36 19.93 -17.83
CA GLN A 85 3.90 19.95 -17.72
C GLN A 85 3.45 20.33 -16.32
N ARG A 86 4.14 19.83 -15.29
CA ARG A 86 3.85 20.18 -13.88
C ARG A 86 4.04 21.68 -13.63
N ARG A 87 5.13 22.27 -14.15
CA ARG A 87 5.37 23.72 -14.07
C ARG A 87 4.30 24.51 -14.81
N GLU A 88 4.00 24.14 -16.05
CA GLU A 88 2.96 24.78 -16.85
C GLU A 88 1.59 24.76 -16.16
N ILE A 89 1.21 23.61 -15.58
CA ILE A 89 -0.01 23.46 -14.78
C ILE A 89 0.02 24.43 -13.60
N ALA A 90 1.12 24.43 -12.84
CA ALA A 90 1.22 25.23 -11.63
C ALA A 90 1.21 26.74 -11.91
N GLU A 91 1.93 27.19 -12.93
CA GLU A 91 1.99 28.59 -13.37
C GLU A 91 0.63 29.05 -13.91
N SER A 92 -0.01 28.25 -14.78
CA SER A 92 -1.30 28.63 -15.39
C SER A 92 -2.42 28.78 -14.36
N VAL A 93 -2.44 27.91 -13.33
CA VAL A 93 -3.43 27.99 -12.26
C VAL A 93 -3.10 29.13 -11.29
N THR A 94 -1.81 29.35 -10.98
CA THR A 94 -1.40 30.43 -10.05
C THR A 94 -1.59 31.81 -10.68
N SER A 95 -1.37 31.94 -11.99
CA SER A 95 -1.60 33.19 -12.72
C SER A 95 -3.08 33.44 -13.06
N GLY A 96 -3.99 32.54 -12.70
CA GLY A 96 -5.41 32.65 -13.01
C GLY A 96 -5.78 32.49 -14.50
N ARG A 97 -4.87 32.02 -15.36
CA ARG A 97 -5.14 31.84 -16.81
C ARG A 97 -6.14 30.71 -17.08
N LYS A 98 -6.09 29.65 -16.29
CA LYS A 98 -6.98 28.49 -16.37
C LYS A 98 -7.31 28.00 -14.97
N SER A 99 -8.54 27.51 -14.79
CA SER A 99 -8.94 26.85 -13.55
C SER A 99 -8.26 25.48 -13.39
N GLY A 100 -8.17 24.99 -12.15
CA GLY A 100 -7.64 23.66 -11.87
C GLY A 100 -8.40 22.54 -12.58
N ALA A 101 -9.73 22.67 -12.71
CA ALA A 101 -10.60 21.73 -13.41
C ALA A 101 -10.33 21.69 -14.92
N GLU A 102 -10.08 22.85 -15.54
CA GLU A 102 -9.70 22.91 -16.95
C GLU A 102 -8.34 22.26 -17.20
N MET A 103 -7.35 22.52 -16.35
CA MET A 103 -6.04 21.87 -16.46
C MET A 103 -6.13 20.36 -16.23
N ALA A 104 -6.95 19.91 -15.29
CA ALA A 104 -7.18 18.49 -15.05
C ALA A 104 -7.70 17.78 -16.30
N ARG A 105 -8.71 18.36 -16.97
CA ARG A 105 -9.25 17.85 -18.23
C ARG A 105 -8.21 17.85 -19.36
N LEU A 106 -7.46 18.94 -19.52
CA LEU A 106 -6.48 19.10 -20.59
C LEU A 106 -5.39 18.02 -20.56
N TYR A 107 -4.86 17.70 -19.37
CA TYR A 107 -3.81 16.69 -19.21
C TYR A 107 -4.34 15.29 -18.86
N GLY A 108 -5.66 15.11 -18.83
CA GLY A 108 -6.30 13.85 -18.48
C GLY A 108 -5.90 13.34 -17.09
N VAL A 109 -5.83 14.23 -16.09
CA VAL A 109 -5.54 13.91 -14.69
C VAL A 109 -6.68 14.34 -13.79
N SER A 110 -6.72 13.83 -12.56
CA SER A 110 -7.73 14.25 -11.59
C SER A 110 -7.42 15.64 -11.02
N GLU A 111 -8.45 16.41 -10.66
CA GLU A 111 -8.29 17.73 -10.03
C GLU A 111 -7.42 17.71 -8.76
N PRO A 112 -7.49 16.69 -7.87
CA PRO A 112 -6.56 16.58 -6.75
C PRO A 112 -5.09 16.48 -7.18
N THR A 113 -4.80 15.95 -8.37
CA THR A 113 -3.44 15.91 -8.90
C THR A 113 -2.94 17.30 -9.27
N VAL A 114 -3.79 18.11 -9.88
CA VAL A 114 -3.50 19.53 -10.17
C VAL A 114 -3.31 20.30 -8.87
N SER A 115 -4.20 20.13 -7.90
CA SER A 115 -4.10 20.77 -6.58
C SER A 115 -2.78 20.42 -5.87
N ARG A 116 -2.38 19.14 -5.86
CA ARG A 116 -1.08 18.71 -5.30
C ARG A 116 0.11 19.35 -6.01
N ILE A 117 0.06 19.48 -7.34
CA ILE A 117 1.12 20.12 -8.13
C ILE A 117 1.24 21.61 -7.76
N VAL A 118 0.12 22.33 -7.68
CA VAL A 118 0.10 23.75 -7.29
C VAL A 118 0.61 23.95 -5.86
N ALA A 119 0.19 23.11 -4.92
CA ALA A 119 0.64 23.17 -3.53
C ALA A 119 2.16 22.94 -3.42
N ALA A 120 2.70 21.91 -4.10
CA ALA A 120 4.13 21.65 -4.12
C ALA A 120 4.93 22.81 -4.75
N HIS A 121 4.41 23.42 -5.82
CA HIS A 121 5.05 24.55 -6.47
C HIS A 121 5.14 25.79 -5.56
N ARG A 122 4.06 26.10 -4.82
CA ARG A 122 4.05 27.19 -3.83
C ARG A 122 5.08 26.96 -2.72
N GLN A 123 5.21 25.71 -2.24
CA GLN A 123 6.20 25.37 -1.22
C GLN A 123 7.64 25.58 -1.73
N GLN A 124 7.94 25.15 -2.95
CA GLN A 124 9.25 25.37 -3.57
C GLN A 124 9.62 26.85 -3.66
N PHE A 125 8.70 27.71 -4.10
CA PHE A 125 8.95 29.15 -4.13
C PHE A 125 9.19 29.73 -2.73
N SER A 126 8.43 29.29 -1.72
CA SER A 126 8.62 29.78 -0.36
C SER A 126 9.95 29.36 0.26
N GLN A 127 10.47 28.16 -0.09
CA GLN A 127 11.77 27.68 0.35
C GLN A 127 12.90 28.47 -0.32
N GLN A 128 12.81 28.69 -1.63
CA GLN A 128 13.80 29.47 -2.38
C GLN A 128 13.92 30.91 -1.87
N GLN A 129 12.80 31.56 -1.52
CA GLN A 129 12.84 32.92 -0.95
C GLN A 129 13.46 32.98 0.45
N ARG A 130 13.37 31.90 1.25
CA ARG A 130 14.01 31.83 2.57
C ARG A 130 15.50 31.58 2.51
N GLU A 131 15.97 30.86 1.50
CA GLU A 131 17.39 30.58 1.29
C GLU A 131 18.14 31.77 0.65
N GLN A 132 17.41 32.70 0.05
CA GLN A 132 17.95 33.91 -0.59
C GLN A 132 17.95 35.16 0.31
N ALA A 133 17.40 35.05 1.52
CA ALA A 133 17.33 36.12 2.51
C ALA A 133 18.33 35.85 3.65
#